data_AF-A0A3Q9HQI8-F1
#
_entry.id   AF-A0A3Q9HQI8-F1
#
_cell.length_a   1.000
_cell.length_b   1.000
_cell.length_c   1.000
_cell.angle_alpha   90.00
_cell.angle_beta   90.00
_cell.angle_gamma   90.00
#
_symmetry.space_group_name_H-M   'P 1'
#
loop_
_entity.id
_entity.type
_entity.pdbx_description
1 polymer ?
#
loop_
_entity_poly.entity_id
_entity_poly.type
_entity_poly.pdbx_seq_one_letter_code
_entity_poly.pdbx_strand_id
1 'polypeptide(L)'
;MNLRKFIMFFSLVAIIVGILLIIGTKRRWKFLVDPSDKLSSIYSHSRIKKVFGKDFLEEYNYVVGILFILVGIWFLFIALFG
;
A
#
# COMPACT_ATOMS: atom_id res chain seq x y z
N MET A 1 1.61 25.59 -0.73
CA MET A 1 2.65 24.65 -0.24
C MET A 1 3.69 24.49 -1.32
N ASN A 2 4.98 24.61 -1.01
CA ASN A 2 6.04 24.55 -2.02
C ASN A 2 6.26 23.09 -2.48
N LEU A 3 6.70 22.88 -3.73
CA LEU A 3 6.84 21.57 -4.35
C LEU A 3 7.62 20.57 -3.49
N ARG A 4 8.72 21.00 -2.86
CA ARG A 4 9.52 20.17 -1.94
C ARG A 4 8.71 19.65 -0.76
N LYS A 5 7.95 20.53 -0.08
CA LYS A 5 7.09 20.16 1.04
C LYS A 5 5.96 19.22 0.60
N PHE A 6 5.44 19.42 -0.61
CA PHE A 6 4.47 18.52 -1.22
C PHE A 6 5.07 17.12 -1.42
N ILE A 7 6.24 17.00 -2.05
CA ILE A 7 6.89 15.70 -2.26
C ILE A 7 7.18 15.01 -0.93
N MET A 8 7.71 15.73 0.06
CA MET A 8 7.97 15.17 1.41
C MET A 8 6.69 14.62 2.04
N PHE A 9 5.59 15.36 1.98
CA PHE A 9 4.31 14.92 2.52
C PHE A 9 3.82 13.62 1.86
N PHE A 10 3.78 13.56 0.52
CA PHE A 10 3.33 12.36 -0.18
C PHE A 10 4.28 11.17 0.00
N SER A 11 5.59 11.42 0.14
CA SER A 11 6.59 10.40 0.45
C SER A 11 6.32 9.75 1.80
N LEU A 12 6.05 10.56 2.83
CA LEU A 12 5.71 10.07 4.17
C LEU A 12 4.39 9.29 4.15
N VAL A 13 3.38 9.80 3.44
CA VAL A 13 2.10 9.09 3.27
C VAL A 13 2.32 7.73 2.59
N ALA A 14 3.12 7.67 1.54
CA ALA A 14 3.44 6.42 0.85
C ALA A 14 4.11 5.40 1.78
N ILE A 15 5.10 5.84 2.58
CA ILE A 15 5.77 4.99 3.57
C ILE A 15 4.76 4.47 4.60
N ILE A 16 3.91 5.34 5.15
CA ILE A 16 2.91 4.96 6.14
C ILE A 16 1.92 3.95 5.55
N VAL A 17 1.43 4.19 4.33
CA VAL A 17 0.52 3.27 3.64
C VAL A 17 1.19 1.92 3.40
N GLY A 18 2.45 1.89 2.96
CA GLY A 18 3.20 0.64 2.78
C GLY A 18 3.39 -0.14 4.07
N ILE A 19 3.72 0.56 5.17
CA ILE A 19 3.81 -0.06 6.51
C ILE A 19 2.45 -0.61 6.96
N LEU A 20 1.36 0.15 6.78
CA LEU A 20 0.01 -0.28 7.15
C LEU A 20 -0.45 -1.49 6.33
N LEU A 21 -0.08 -1.57 5.05
CA LEU A 21 -0.30 -2.76 4.22
C LEU A 21 0.39 -3.98 4.83
N ILE A 22 1.70 -3.91 5.10
CA ILE A 22 2.47 -5.03 5.65
C ILE A 22 1.95 -5.45 7.04
N ILE A 23 1.76 -4.49 7.95
CA ILE A 23 1.30 -4.77 9.31
C ILE A 23 -0.15 -5.26 9.28
N GLY A 24 -1.01 -4.65 8.47
CA GLY A 24 -2.41 -5.02 8.34
C GLY A 24 -2.59 -6.41 7.77
N THR A 25 -1.82 -6.78 6.75
CA THR A 25 -1.77 -8.14 6.22
C THR A 25 -1.25 -9.13 7.26
N LYS A 26 -0.14 -8.81 7.96
CA LYS A 26 0.39 -9.66 9.04
C LYS A 26 -0.60 -9.86 10.19
N ARG A 27 -1.37 -8.82 10.53
CA ARG A 27 -2.44 -8.85 11.54
C ARG A 27 -3.78 -9.35 10.99
N ARG A 28 -3.83 -9.80 9.73
CA ARG A 28 -5.01 -10.33 9.07
C ARG A 28 -6.22 -9.40 9.14
N TRP A 29 -6.01 -8.11 8.91
CA TRP A 29 -7.10 -7.15 8.80
C TRP A 29 -8.08 -7.58 7.71
N LYS A 30 -9.34 -7.83 8.09
CA LYS A 30 -10.34 -8.47 7.23
C LYS A 30 -10.45 -7.81 5.86
N PHE A 31 -10.44 -6.49 5.79
CA PHE A 31 -10.53 -5.78 4.51
C PHE A 31 -9.28 -5.93 3.62
N LEU A 32 -8.10 -6.20 4.17
CA LEU A 32 -6.88 -6.41 3.37
C LEU A 32 -6.69 -7.86 2.93
N VAL A 33 -7.04 -8.83 3.79
CA VAL A 33 -6.74 -10.25 3.54
C VAL A 33 -7.96 -11.06 3.12
N ASP A 34 -9.16 -10.67 3.53
CA ASP A 34 -10.39 -11.38 3.17
C ASP A 34 -11.59 -10.43 3.00
N PRO A 35 -11.50 -9.45 2.10
CA PRO A 35 -12.61 -8.53 1.85
C PRO A 35 -13.77 -9.24 1.14
N SER A 36 -14.99 -8.75 1.35
CA SER A 36 -16.19 -9.34 0.73
C SER A 36 -16.17 -9.27 -0.80
N ASP A 37 -16.48 -10.38 -1.47
CA ASP A 37 -16.49 -10.47 -2.94
C ASP A 37 -17.56 -9.56 -3.56
N LYS A 38 -18.61 -9.23 -2.80
CA LYS A 38 -19.68 -8.31 -3.21
C LYS A 38 -19.14 -6.91 -3.50
N LEU A 39 -18.00 -6.54 -2.92
CA LEU A 39 -17.35 -5.24 -3.09
C LEU A 39 -16.37 -5.21 -4.27
N SER A 40 -16.25 -6.29 -5.06
CA SER A 40 -15.27 -6.39 -6.16
C SER A 40 -15.41 -5.33 -7.26
N SER A 41 -16.55 -4.66 -7.38
CA SER A 41 -16.76 -3.55 -8.32
C SER A 41 -16.14 -2.24 -7.86
N ILE A 42 -16.02 -2.02 -6.54
CA ILE A 42 -15.60 -0.73 -5.97
C ILE A 42 -14.30 -0.81 -5.18
N TYR A 43 -13.90 -2.02 -4.74
CA TYR A 43 -12.73 -2.21 -3.90
C TYR A 43 -11.72 -3.14 -4.56
N SER A 44 -10.51 -2.63 -4.77
CA SER A 44 -9.44 -3.32 -5.50
C SER A 44 -9.07 -4.65 -4.86
N HIS A 45 -8.98 -4.73 -3.54
CA HIS A 45 -8.57 -5.97 -2.86
C HIS A 45 -9.65 -7.05 -2.98
N SER A 46 -10.94 -6.68 -2.94
CA SER A 46 -12.05 -7.61 -3.26
C SER A 46 -11.94 -8.15 -4.68
N ARG A 47 -11.57 -7.31 -5.64
CA ARG A 47 -11.41 -7.72 -7.04
C ARG A 47 -10.20 -8.66 -7.22
N ILE A 48 -9.06 -8.30 -6.64
CA ILE A 48 -7.84 -9.12 -6.68
C ILE A 48 -8.09 -10.49 -6.03
N LYS A 49 -8.71 -10.51 -4.84
CA LYS A 49 -9.10 -11.76 -4.16
C LYS A 49 -9.98 -12.63 -5.04
N LYS A 50 -10.98 -12.04 -5.69
CA LYS A 50 -11.95 -12.77 -6.52
C LYS A 50 -11.31 -13.41 -7.75
N VAL A 51 -10.27 -12.79 -8.32
CA VAL A 51 -9.60 -13.28 -9.54
C VAL A 51 -8.47 -14.26 -9.22
N PHE A 52 -7.66 -13.97 -8.21
CA PHE A 52 -6.41 -14.70 -7.93
C PHE A 52 -6.43 -15.50 -6.62
N GLY A 53 -7.46 -15.35 -5.80
CA GLY A 53 -7.57 -15.99 -4.51
C GLY A 53 -7.00 -15.16 -3.35
N LYS A 54 -7.18 -15.69 -2.14
CA LYS A 54 -6.77 -15.05 -0.90
C LYS A 54 -5.26 -15.06 -0.69
N ASP A 55 -4.61 -16.20 -0.92
CA ASP A 55 -3.18 -16.35 -0.67
C ASP A 55 -2.36 -15.39 -1.56
N PHE A 56 -2.76 -15.26 -2.84
CA PHE A 56 -2.17 -14.27 -3.75
C PHE A 56 -2.39 -12.83 -3.27
N LEU A 57 -3.56 -12.49 -2.73
CA LEU A 57 -3.82 -11.15 -2.20
C LEU A 57 -2.90 -10.82 -1.03
N GLU A 58 -2.65 -11.79 -0.13
CA GLU A 58 -1.72 -11.61 0.98
C GLU A 58 -0.29 -11.33 0.49
N GLU A 59 0.22 -12.13 -0.45
CA GLU A 59 1.55 -11.91 -1.07
C GLU A 59 1.62 -10.58 -1.81
N TYR A 60 0.59 -10.25 -2.60
CA TYR A 60 0.47 -8.99 -3.32
C TYR A 60 0.56 -7.79 -2.38
N ASN A 61 -0.12 -7.84 -1.23
CA ASN A 61 -0.09 -6.76 -0.25
C ASN A 61 1.32 -6.54 0.33
N TYR A 62 2.09 -7.62 0.57
CA TYR A 62 3.47 -7.50 1.01
C TYR A 62 4.37 -6.86 -0.05
N VAL A 63 4.27 -7.33 -1.30
CA VAL A 63 5.07 -6.79 -2.41
C VAL A 63 4.75 -5.31 -2.63
N VAL A 64 3.47 -4.96 -2.72
CA VAL A 64 3.04 -3.57 -2.90
C VAL A 64 3.44 -2.71 -1.71
N GLY A 65 3.28 -3.21 -0.48
CA GLY A 65 3.69 -2.49 0.73
C GLY A 65 5.18 -2.16 0.74
N ILE A 66 6.04 -3.13 0.36
CA ILE A 66 7.49 -2.92 0.23
C ILE A 66 7.79 -1.88 -0.84
N LEU A 67 7.16 -1.98 -2.02
CA LEU A 67 7.36 -1.01 -3.11
C LEU A 67 6.97 0.42 -2.69
N PHE A 68 5.84 0.59 -1.99
CA PHE A 68 5.42 1.88 -1.45
C PHE A 68 6.45 2.48 -0.49
N ILE A 69 7.05 1.65 0.38
CA ILE A 69 8.11 2.08 1.30
C ILE A 69 9.36 2.50 0.52
N LEU A 70 9.84 1.67 -0.42
CA LEU A 70 11.05 1.96 -1.20
C LEU A 70 10.90 3.24 -2.03
N VAL A 71 9.78 3.38 -2.74
CA VAL A 71 9.48 4.57 -3.55
C VAL A 71 9.34 5.81 -2.66
N GLY A 72 8.64 5.69 -1.52
CA GLY A 72 8.52 6.78 -0.57
C GLY A 72 9.86 7.23 0.02
N ILE A 73 10.74 6.30 0.38
CA ILE A 73 12.11 6.61 0.86
C ILE A 73 12.91 7.31 -0.25
N TRP A 74 12.84 6.81 -1.48
CA TRP A 74 13.54 7.39 -2.63
C TRP A 74 13.12 8.85 -2.89
N PHE A 75 11.82 9.13 -2.95
CA PHE A 75 11.32 10.49 -3.14
C PHE A 75 11.60 11.39 -1.94
N LEU A 76 11.57 10.86 -0.72
CA LEU A 76 11.93 11.62 0.47
C LEU A 76 13.41 12.02 0.43
N PHE A 77 14.29 11.11 0.01
CA PHE A 77 15.72 11.39 -0.15
C PHE A 77 15.96 12.49 -1.20
N ILE A 78 15.34 12.38 -2.38
CA ILE A 78 15.42 13.42 -3.42
C ILE A 78 14.91 14.76 -2.88
N ALA A 79 13.77 14.77 -2.18
CA ALA A 79 13.24 16.01 -1.64
C ALA A 79 14.14 16.60 -0.56
N LEU A 80 14.85 15.80 0.23
CA LEU A 80 15.72 16.29 1.30
C LEU A 80 17.09 16.78 0.82
N PHE A 81 17.67 16.14 -0.19
CA PHE A 81 19.07 16.35 -0.58
C PHE A 81 19.27 16.79 -2.04
N GLY A 82 18.22 16.76 -2.86
CA GLY A 82 18.22 17.25 -4.24
C GLY A 82 17.72 18.68 -4.38
#